data_AF-A0A957MBS0-F1
#
_entry.id   AF-A0A957MBS0-F1
#
_cell.length_a   1.000
_cell.length_b   1.000
_cell.length_c   1.000
_cell.angle_alpha   90.00
_cell.angle_beta   90.00
_cell.angle_gamma   90.00
#
_symmetry.space_group_name_H-M   'P 1'
#
loop_
_entity.id
_entity.type
_entity.pdbx_description
1 polymer ?
#
loop_
_entity_poly.entity_id
_entity_poly.type
_entity_poly.pdbx_seq_one_letter_code
_entity_poly.pdbx_strand_id
1 'polypeptide(L)'
;MKSSKSLKVLGLLLVFTLLLGACQAAPAAPAAQEAAPTEEAAPAEEAAPAEEAAPTEAAAEEAAPAEAASGPGLVCVIVPPVENPFFGAMSEIAAAKATELGYEVLQLVHDDDANKQMELFETCIARAASAIILDNAGADASVAAVQKAKDAGIPSFLVDREITQEGVAAAQIVSNNYQGATILAEYFVEMMGEEGNFVELTGRDTDTNAHIRSQGYHDVIDEYPTLVMVAQQT
;
A
#
# COMPACT_ATOMS: atom_id res chain seq x y z
N MET A 1 5.70 -0.63 -67.64
CA MET A 1 6.00 0.76 -67.22
C MET A 1 6.84 0.65 -65.93
N LYS A 2 8.19 0.63 -65.95
CA LYS A 2 9.12 1.80 -65.86
C LYS A 2 8.55 2.88 -64.93
N SER A 3 9.13 3.25 -63.79
CA SER A 3 10.49 3.76 -63.51
C SER A 3 10.65 3.90 -61.98
N SER A 4 11.64 3.28 -61.31
CA SER A 4 12.96 3.80 -60.87
C SER A 4 12.91 4.91 -59.78
N LYS A 5 13.32 4.58 -58.54
CA LYS A 5 14.65 4.81 -57.90
C LYS A 5 14.99 6.30 -57.69
N SER A 6 15.28 6.70 -56.45
CA SER A 6 16.59 7.23 -55.97
C SER A 6 16.47 8.25 -54.82
N LEU A 7 17.12 7.91 -53.70
CA LEU A 7 18.20 8.70 -53.07
C LEU A 7 17.87 10.09 -52.50
N LYS A 8 17.88 10.20 -51.15
CA LYS A 8 18.73 11.18 -50.41
C LYS A 8 19.08 10.64 -49.01
N VAL A 9 20.29 10.08 -48.93
CA VAL A 9 21.10 9.95 -47.71
C VAL A 9 21.80 11.30 -47.50
N LEU A 10 21.66 11.91 -46.32
CA LEU A 10 22.45 13.04 -45.83
C LEU A 10 22.17 13.17 -44.33
N GLY A 11 23.09 13.16 -43.38
CA GLY A 11 24.54 12.98 -43.38
C GLY A 11 24.96 12.89 -41.91
N LEU A 12 25.75 11.87 -41.59
CA LEU A 12 26.47 11.70 -40.34
C LEU A 12 27.80 12.45 -40.45
N LEU A 13 28.15 13.33 -39.51
CA LEU A 13 29.55 13.54 -39.09
C LEU A 13 29.67 14.39 -37.80
N LEU A 14 30.33 13.78 -36.80
CA LEU A 14 31.23 14.30 -35.74
C LEU A 14 30.90 15.66 -35.07
N VAL A 15 30.98 15.79 -33.74
CA VAL A 15 32.26 15.92 -33.01
C VAL A 15 32.18 15.32 -31.61
N PHE A 16 33.12 14.41 -31.34
CA PHE A 16 33.53 13.93 -30.02
C PHE A 16 34.71 14.81 -29.59
N THR A 17 34.59 15.57 -28.50
CA THR A 17 35.75 16.21 -27.86
C THR A 17 35.66 16.04 -26.35
N LEU A 18 36.58 15.22 -25.85
CA LEU A 18 37.01 15.15 -24.46
C LEU A 18 37.43 16.54 -23.96
N LEU A 19 37.06 16.86 -22.72
CA LEU A 19 37.89 17.69 -21.85
C LEU A 19 38.03 17.01 -20.48
N LEU A 20 39.26 16.60 -20.22
CA LEU A 20 39.78 16.23 -18.90
C LEU A 20 39.63 17.40 -17.93
N GLY A 21 39.15 17.11 -16.72
CA GLY A 21 39.29 17.93 -15.54
C GLY A 21 39.49 17.03 -14.33
N ALA A 22 40.75 16.69 -14.05
CA ALA A 22 41.18 16.04 -12.82
C ALA A 22 41.14 17.05 -11.66
N CYS A 23 40.68 16.62 -10.49
CA CYS A 23 41.40 16.78 -9.22
C CYS A 23 40.64 16.11 -8.07
N GLN A 24 41.38 15.28 -7.33
CA GLN A 24 41.15 14.76 -5.97
C GLN A 24 40.79 15.91 -4.99
N ALA A 25 40.21 15.70 -3.80
CA ALA A 25 40.27 14.56 -2.90
C ALA A 25 39.03 14.55 -1.97
N ALA A 26 38.62 13.37 -1.55
CA ALA A 26 37.78 13.17 -0.38
C ALA A 26 38.61 13.38 0.91
N PRO A 27 38.00 13.87 1.99
CA PRO A 27 38.43 13.53 3.34
C PRO A 27 37.39 12.63 4.03
N ALA A 28 37.88 11.45 4.41
CA ALA A 28 37.61 10.67 5.61
C ALA A 28 36.22 10.74 6.28
N ALA A 29 35.59 9.57 6.33
CA ALA A 29 34.60 9.21 7.34
C ALA A 29 35.19 9.34 8.76
N PRO A 30 34.41 9.82 9.76
CA PRO A 30 34.78 9.65 11.15
C PRO A 30 34.57 8.19 11.56
N ALA A 31 35.58 7.68 12.26
CA ALA A 31 35.65 6.34 12.81
C ALA A 31 34.46 6.02 13.71
N ALA A 32 33.99 4.78 13.62
CA ALA A 32 33.14 4.13 14.60
C ALA A 32 33.82 4.20 15.97
N GLN A 33 33.16 4.81 16.94
CA GLN A 33 33.55 4.70 18.33
C GLN A 33 32.84 3.48 18.93
N GLU A 34 33.69 2.56 19.34
CA GLU A 34 33.45 1.30 20.03
C GLU A 34 32.60 1.51 21.29
N ALA A 35 31.54 0.71 21.42
CA ALA A 35 30.73 0.60 22.61
C ALA A 35 31.53 -0.05 23.75
N ALA A 36 31.37 0.49 24.96
CA ALA A 36 31.81 -0.11 26.21
C ALA A 36 30.64 -0.05 27.22
N PRO A 37 30.64 -0.88 28.27
CA PRO A 37 29.88 -2.12 28.29
C PRO A 37 28.59 -2.00 29.12
N THR A 38 27.69 -2.94 28.84
CA THR A 38 26.58 -3.39 29.68
C THR A 38 26.96 -3.46 31.16
N GLU A 39 26.22 -2.73 31.99
CA GLU A 39 26.18 -2.98 33.44
C GLU A 39 25.28 -4.19 33.70
N GLU A 40 25.90 -5.19 34.28
CA GLU A 40 25.38 -6.50 34.63
C GLU A 40 24.40 -6.37 35.80
N ALA A 41 23.21 -6.94 35.61
CA ALA A 41 22.21 -7.10 36.65
C ALA A 41 22.71 -8.08 37.73
N ALA A 42 22.58 -7.68 38.99
CA ALA A 42 22.72 -8.56 40.15
C ALA A 42 21.33 -8.87 40.75
N PRO A 43 21.18 -10.00 41.47
CA PRO A 43 20.16 -11.00 41.15
C PRO A 43 18.86 -10.87 41.94
N ALA A 44 17.85 -11.55 41.40
CA ALA A 44 16.59 -11.88 42.07
C ALA A 44 16.81 -12.78 43.28
N GLU A 45 16.09 -12.51 44.36
CA GLU A 45 15.94 -13.40 45.52
C GLU A 45 14.59 -14.12 45.42
N GLU A 46 14.64 -15.45 45.57
CA GLU A 46 13.54 -16.39 45.39
C GLU A 46 12.85 -16.72 46.74
N ALA A 47 11.55 -16.41 46.79
CA ALA A 47 10.39 -17.09 47.39
C ALA A 47 10.41 -17.71 48.81
N ALA A 48 9.37 -17.38 49.60
CA ALA A 48 8.20 -18.24 49.96
C ALA A 48 7.55 -17.84 51.31
N PRO A 49 6.32 -18.27 51.66
CA PRO A 49 5.14 -18.61 50.85
C PRO A 49 3.89 -17.78 51.25
N ALA A 50 2.81 -18.01 50.50
CA ALA A 50 1.50 -17.39 50.56
C ALA A 50 0.72 -17.61 51.87
N GLU A 51 -0.08 -16.59 52.25
CA GLU A 51 -1.22 -16.72 53.15
C GLU A 51 -2.50 -16.46 52.36
N GLU A 52 -3.39 -17.45 52.41
CA GLU A 52 -4.64 -17.57 51.67
C GLU A 52 -5.72 -16.69 52.32
N ALA A 53 -6.19 -15.67 51.59
CA ALA A 53 -7.37 -14.90 51.95
C ALA A 53 -8.47 -15.12 50.90
N ALA A 54 -9.62 -15.61 51.38
CA ALA A 54 -10.82 -15.95 50.63
C ALA A 54 -11.39 -14.77 49.81
N PRO A 55 -12.16 -15.04 48.74
CA PRO A 55 -12.46 -14.06 47.70
C PRO A 55 -13.57 -13.10 48.14
N THR A 56 -13.29 -11.79 48.05
CA THR A 56 -14.32 -10.76 48.03
C THR A 56 -14.94 -10.71 46.63
N GLU A 57 -16.21 -11.06 46.57
CA GLU A 57 -17.10 -10.95 45.42
C GLU A 57 -17.19 -9.47 44.98
N ALA A 58 -16.38 -9.11 43.98
CA ALA A 58 -16.51 -7.83 43.29
C ALA A 58 -17.69 -7.94 42.33
N ALA A 59 -18.79 -7.27 42.68
CA ALA A 59 -19.95 -7.12 41.82
C ALA A 59 -19.51 -6.58 40.46
N ALA A 60 -19.72 -7.38 39.42
CA ALA A 60 -19.63 -6.93 38.04
C ALA A 60 -20.71 -5.86 37.84
N GLU A 61 -20.27 -4.60 37.75
CA GLU A 61 -21.10 -3.51 37.27
C GLU A 61 -21.41 -3.80 35.79
N GLU A 62 -22.62 -4.31 35.56
CA GLU A 62 -23.18 -4.53 34.23
C GLU A 62 -23.23 -3.18 33.53
N ALA A 63 -22.26 -2.94 32.64
CA ALA A 63 -22.22 -1.75 31.82
C ALA A 63 -23.52 -1.69 31.01
N ALA A 64 -24.37 -0.72 31.35
CA ALA A 64 -25.60 -0.45 30.63
C ALA A 64 -25.31 -0.30 29.13
N PRO A 65 -26.17 -0.80 28.24
CA PRO A 65 -25.98 -0.63 26.80
C PRO A 65 -25.91 0.87 26.52
N ALA A 66 -24.80 1.30 25.90
CA ALA A 66 -24.66 2.66 25.41
C ALA A 66 -25.88 2.97 24.55
N GLU A 67 -26.66 3.98 24.96
CA GLU A 67 -27.75 4.49 24.15
C GLU A 67 -27.18 4.82 22.77
N ALA A 68 -27.69 4.15 21.74
CA ALA A 68 -27.32 4.41 20.37
C ALA A 68 -27.52 5.91 20.11
N ALA A 69 -26.44 6.61 19.75
CA ALA A 69 -26.48 8.02 19.41
C ALA A 69 -27.62 8.25 18.43
N SER A 70 -28.58 9.09 18.81
CA SER A 70 -29.78 9.37 18.03
C SER A 70 -29.44 10.30 16.86
N GLY A 71 -28.77 9.74 15.85
CA GLY A 71 -28.38 10.39 14.60
C GLY A 71 -27.90 9.34 13.60
N PRO A 72 -27.89 9.63 12.29
CA PRO A 72 -27.28 8.73 11.32
C PRO A 72 -25.81 8.49 11.70
N GLY A 73 -25.38 7.22 11.75
CA GLY A 73 -23.98 6.90 11.99
C GLY A 73 -23.08 7.50 10.89
N LEU A 74 -21.80 7.72 11.20
CA LEU A 74 -20.83 8.26 10.23
C LEU A 74 -20.00 7.13 9.61
N VAL A 75 -19.90 7.10 8.28
CA VAL A 75 -18.92 6.28 7.55
C VAL A 75 -17.85 7.19 6.97
N CYS A 76 -16.59 6.92 7.31
CA CYS A 76 -15.45 7.53 6.63
C CYS A 76 -15.08 6.73 5.38
N VAL A 77 -14.83 7.39 4.26
CA VAL A 77 -14.29 6.80 3.03
C VAL A 77 -12.94 7.46 2.75
N ILE A 78 -11.86 6.71 2.88
CA ILE A 78 -10.49 7.20 2.74
C ILE A 78 -9.86 6.53 1.51
N VAL A 79 -9.39 7.33 0.55
CA VAL A 79 -8.83 6.84 -0.71
C VAL A 79 -7.53 7.56 -1.10
N PRO A 80 -6.78 7.06 -2.09
CA PRO A 80 -5.65 7.76 -2.70
C PRO A 80 -6.09 8.97 -3.56
N PRO A 81 -5.14 9.73 -4.19
CA PRO A 81 -5.47 10.94 -4.95
C PRO A 81 -6.51 10.70 -6.05
N VAL A 82 -7.60 11.48 -6.03
CA VAL A 82 -8.75 11.31 -6.94
C VAL A 82 -8.48 11.80 -8.36
N GLU A 83 -7.31 12.36 -8.63
CA GLU A 83 -6.81 12.61 -9.98
C GLU A 83 -6.66 11.32 -10.77
N ASN A 84 -6.40 10.19 -10.09
CA ASN A 84 -6.62 8.88 -10.68
C ASN A 84 -8.13 8.55 -10.61
N PRO A 85 -8.81 8.41 -11.77
CA PRO A 85 -10.26 8.24 -11.82
C PRO A 85 -10.75 6.96 -11.14
N PHE A 86 -9.89 5.95 -10.97
CA PHE A 86 -10.25 4.72 -10.25
C PHE A 86 -10.61 5.02 -8.78
N PHE A 87 -9.79 5.80 -8.08
CA PHE A 87 -10.01 6.16 -6.67
C PHE A 87 -11.17 7.15 -6.52
N GLY A 88 -11.32 8.09 -7.47
CA GLY A 88 -12.47 9.00 -7.52
C GLY A 88 -13.79 8.25 -7.62
N ALA A 89 -13.91 7.33 -8.59
CA ALA A 89 -15.10 6.50 -8.77
C ALA A 89 -15.37 5.61 -7.55
N MET A 90 -14.34 5.00 -6.97
CA MET A 90 -14.46 4.20 -5.75
C MET A 90 -15.04 5.01 -4.59
N SER A 91 -14.51 6.21 -4.35
CA SER A 91 -14.97 7.10 -3.28
C SER A 91 -16.43 7.49 -3.46
N GLU A 92 -16.83 7.86 -4.69
CA GLU A 92 -18.22 8.21 -5.02
C GLU A 92 -19.18 7.04 -4.84
N ILE A 93 -18.81 5.83 -5.30
CA ILE A 93 -19.65 4.63 -5.19
C ILE A 93 -19.83 4.22 -3.72
N ALA A 94 -18.74 4.20 -2.95
CA ALA A 94 -18.79 3.88 -1.52
C ALA A 94 -19.65 4.90 -0.75
N ALA A 95 -19.47 6.20 -1.02
CA ALA A 95 -20.24 7.27 -0.41
C ALA A 95 -21.73 7.20 -0.77
N ALA A 96 -22.05 6.97 -2.04
CA ALA A 96 -23.42 6.82 -2.50
C ALA A 96 -24.10 5.64 -1.79
N LYS A 97 -23.41 4.50 -1.66
CA LYS A 97 -23.97 3.32 -1.00
C LYS A 97 -24.17 3.53 0.50
N ALA A 98 -23.22 4.13 1.20
CA ALA A 98 -23.36 4.44 2.63
C ALA A 98 -24.52 5.43 2.87
N THR A 99 -24.67 6.44 2.02
CA THR A 99 -25.79 7.39 2.08
C THR A 99 -27.14 6.71 1.83
N GLU A 100 -27.22 5.81 0.83
CA GLU A 100 -28.41 5.00 0.54
C GLU A 100 -28.84 4.17 1.77
N LEU A 101 -27.88 3.71 2.56
CA LEU A 101 -28.09 2.93 3.79
C LEU A 101 -28.38 3.81 5.03
N GLY A 102 -28.43 5.13 4.88
CA GLY A 102 -28.81 6.06 5.95
C GLY A 102 -27.65 6.56 6.83
N TYR A 103 -26.40 6.40 6.39
CA TYR A 103 -25.24 6.95 7.08
C TYR A 103 -24.89 8.36 6.57
N GLU A 104 -24.33 9.19 7.44
CA GLU A 104 -23.53 10.32 7.00
C GLU A 104 -22.20 9.82 6.43
N VAL A 105 -21.64 10.56 5.47
CA VAL A 105 -20.37 10.17 4.83
C VAL A 105 -19.35 11.30 4.93
N LEU A 106 -18.13 10.92 5.27
CA LEU A 106 -16.95 11.79 5.17
C LEU A 106 -15.96 11.18 4.17
N GLN A 107 -15.85 11.78 2.99
CA GLN A 107 -14.85 11.41 1.99
C GLN A 107 -13.54 12.13 2.27
N LEU A 108 -12.43 11.39 2.31
CA LEU A 108 -11.09 11.85 2.66
C LEU A 108 -10.06 11.28 1.68
N VAL A 109 -8.98 12.03 1.47
CA VAL A 109 -7.93 11.68 0.50
C VAL A 109 -6.56 11.74 1.17
N HIS A 110 -5.82 10.63 1.18
CA HIS A 110 -4.53 10.52 1.88
C HIS A 110 -3.31 10.83 1.00
N ASP A 111 -3.48 11.11 -0.29
CA ASP A 111 -2.42 11.46 -1.25
C ASP A 111 -1.25 10.45 -1.35
N ASP A 112 -1.54 9.15 -1.17
CA ASP A 112 -0.52 8.09 -1.00
C ASP A 112 0.53 8.39 0.11
N ASP A 113 0.17 9.19 1.11
CA ASP A 113 0.99 9.51 2.28
C ASP A 113 0.44 8.80 3.54
N ALA A 114 1.27 7.93 4.13
CA ALA A 114 0.89 7.13 5.30
C ALA A 114 0.72 7.96 6.58
N ASN A 115 1.45 9.07 6.74
CA ASN A 115 1.26 9.96 7.89
C ASN A 115 -0.07 10.70 7.78
N LYS A 116 -0.37 11.23 6.59
CA LYS A 116 -1.67 11.84 6.32
C LYS A 116 -2.79 10.83 6.53
N GLN A 117 -2.64 9.59 6.06
CA GLN A 117 -3.61 8.53 6.35
C GLN A 117 -3.83 8.35 7.86
N MET A 118 -2.77 8.31 8.67
CA MET A 118 -2.91 8.21 10.13
C MET A 118 -3.70 9.38 10.72
N GLU A 119 -3.43 10.62 10.30
CA GLU A 119 -4.17 11.82 10.74
C GLU A 119 -5.67 11.75 10.37
N LEU A 120 -5.98 11.20 9.19
CA LEU A 120 -7.36 10.98 8.74
C LEU A 120 -8.06 9.90 9.57
N PHE A 121 -7.36 8.83 9.93
CA PHE A 121 -7.86 7.82 10.86
C PHE A 121 -8.16 8.43 12.24
N GLU A 122 -7.26 9.25 12.77
CA GLU A 122 -7.49 9.98 14.03
C GLU A 122 -8.71 10.90 13.95
N THR A 123 -8.92 11.56 12.81
CA THR A 123 -10.12 12.36 12.55
C THR A 123 -11.38 11.52 12.59
N CYS A 124 -11.39 10.33 11.96
CA CYS A 124 -12.53 9.43 11.97
C CYS A 124 -12.84 8.88 13.36
N ILE A 125 -11.80 8.54 14.14
CA ILE A 125 -11.93 8.10 15.53
C ILE A 125 -12.49 9.23 16.40
N ALA A 126 -11.95 10.45 16.29
CA ALA A 126 -12.42 11.62 17.04
C ALA A 126 -13.88 11.97 16.72
N ARG A 127 -14.34 11.69 15.50
CA ARG A 127 -15.73 11.86 15.07
C ARG A 127 -16.63 10.65 15.39
N ALA A 128 -16.12 9.64 16.10
CA ALA A 128 -16.84 8.42 16.45
C ALA A 128 -17.48 7.76 15.22
N ALA A 129 -16.73 7.64 14.12
CA ALA A 129 -17.19 6.96 12.92
C ALA A 129 -17.66 5.53 13.25
N SER A 130 -18.77 5.12 12.65
CA SER A 130 -19.31 3.77 12.78
C SER A 130 -18.50 2.74 11.99
N ALA A 131 -17.85 3.17 10.90
CA ALA A 131 -16.95 2.35 10.10
C ALA A 131 -16.02 3.22 9.26
N ILE A 132 -14.91 2.62 8.81
CA ILE A 132 -13.98 3.21 7.85
C ILE A 132 -13.89 2.29 6.63
N ILE A 133 -14.11 2.84 5.44
CA ILE A 133 -13.79 2.20 4.15
C ILE A 133 -12.44 2.77 3.71
N LEU A 134 -11.46 1.90 3.44
CA LEU A 134 -10.09 2.30 3.15
C LEU A 134 -9.58 1.66 1.86
N ASP A 135 -9.09 2.48 0.93
CA ASP A 135 -8.02 2.10 0.01
C ASP A 135 -6.74 2.78 0.51
N ASN A 136 -5.67 2.01 0.72
CA ASN A 136 -4.63 2.34 1.69
C ASN A 136 -3.34 2.93 1.08
N ALA A 137 -2.57 3.66 1.89
CA ALA A 137 -1.34 4.36 1.49
C ALA A 137 -0.06 3.50 1.52
N GLY A 138 -0.19 2.18 1.63
CA GLY A 138 0.92 1.23 1.66
C GLY A 138 0.65 0.05 2.59
N ALA A 139 0.94 -1.16 2.12
CA ALA A 139 0.49 -2.40 2.75
C ALA A 139 1.01 -2.57 4.20
N ASP A 140 2.29 -2.30 4.45
CA ASP A 140 2.85 -2.34 5.80
C ASP A 140 2.53 -1.08 6.61
N ALA A 141 2.70 0.09 5.99
CA ALA A 141 2.60 1.39 6.68
C ALA A 141 1.19 1.66 7.22
N SER A 142 0.17 1.07 6.60
CA SER A 142 -1.23 1.26 6.97
C SER A 142 -1.69 0.43 8.16
N VAL A 143 -0.97 -0.65 8.50
CA VAL A 143 -1.38 -1.60 9.56
C VAL A 143 -1.66 -0.89 10.88
N ALA A 144 -0.77 0.03 11.29
CA ALA A 144 -0.90 0.76 12.54
C ALA A 144 -2.17 1.65 12.60
N ALA A 145 -2.54 2.29 11.48
CA ALA A 145 -3.72 3.13 11.42
C ALA A 145 -5.00 2.30 11.54
N VAL A 146 -5.07 1.17 10.81
CA VAL A 146 -6.19 0.23 10.86
C VAL A 146 -6.32 -0.38 12.25
N GLN A 147 -5.21 -0.77 12.89
CA GLN A 147 -5.20 -1.29 14.25
C GLN A 147 -5.71 -0.24 15.26
N LYS A 148 -5.29 1.03 15.10
CA LYS A 148 -5.76 2.12 15.98
C LYS A 148 -7.27 2.32 15.91
N ALA A 149 -7.89 2.24 14.73
CA ALA A 149 -9.35 2.29 14.60
C ALA A 149 -10.02 1.06 15.25
N LYS A 150 -9.46 -0.14 15.04
CA LYS A 150 -9.96 -1.37 15.66
C LYS A 150 -9.92 -1.28 17.19
N ASP A 151 -8.83 -0.79 17.77
CA ASP A 151 -8.68 -0.62 19.23
C ASP A 151 -9.68 0.40 19.79
N ALA A 152 -10.11 1.37 18.98
CA ALA A 152 -11.19 2.30 19.30
C ALA A 152 -12.60 1.72 19.07
N GLY A 153 -12.71 0.44 18.67
CA GLY A 153 -13.98 -0.23 18.38
C GLY A 153 -14.60 0.11 17.02
N ILE A 154 -13.83 0.72 16.11
CA ILE A 154 -14.29 1.13 14.78
C ILE A 154 -13.78 0.14 13.73
N PRO A 155 -14.65 -0.66 13.09
CA PRO A 155 -14.23 -1.61 12.07
C PRO A 155 -13.78 -0.89 10.79
N SER A 156 -12.68 -1.36 10.21
CA SER A 156 -12.19 -0.92 8.90
C SER A 156 -12.40 -2.01 7.86
N PHE A 157 -12.98 -1.64 6.72
CA PHE A 157 -13.19 -2.49 5.55
C PHE A 157 -12.28 -1.99 4.44
N LEU A 158 -11.26 -2.78 4.11
CA LEU A 158 -10.29 -2.42 3.09
C LEU A 158 -10.79 -2.83 1.71
N VAL A 159 -10.47 -2.02 0.71
CA VAL A 159 -10.80 -2.21 -0.70
C VAL A 159 -9.57 -1.92 -1.57
N ASP A 160 -9.47 -2.61 -2.71
CA ASP A 160 -8.38 -2.52 -3.70
C ASP A 160 -6.99 -3.00 -3.23
N ARG A 161 -6.44 -2.38 -2.19
CA ARG A 161 -5.10 -2.67 -1.67
C ARG A 161 -5.15 -3.45 -0.38
N GLU A 162 -4.31 -4.47 -0.29
CA GLU A 162 -4.12 -5.26 0.92
C GLU A 162 -3.25 -4.53 1.96
N ILE A 163 -3.36 -4.93 3.22
CA ILE A 163 -2.34 -4.75 4.26
C ILE A 163 -1.71 -6.10 4.58
N THR A 164 -0.46 -6.08 5.05
CA THR A 164 0.33 -7.29 5.28
C THR A 164 -0.05 -8.09 6.52
N GLN A 165 -1.01 -7.60 7.32
CA GLN A 165 -1.44 -8.25 8.55
C GLN A 165 -2.91 -8.68 8.52
N GLU A 166 -3.14 -9.98 8.69
CA GLU A 166 -4.47 -10.54 8.85
C GLU A 166 -5.09 -10.24 10.23
N GLY A 167 -6.41 -10.25 10.30
CA GLY A 167 -7.16 -10.10 11.54
C GLY A 167 -7.21 -8.67 12.10
N VAL A 168 -6.55 -7.70 11.46
CA VAL A 168 -6.62 -6.27 11.83
C VAL A 168 -7.80 -5.59 11.16
N ALA A 169 -7.89 -5.66 9.83
CA ALA A 169 -9.06 -5.23 9.09
C ALA A 169 -10.24 -6.18 9.33
N ALA A 170 -11.46 -5.65 9.32
CA ALA A 170 -12.68 -6.48 9.39
C ALA A 170 -12.88 -7.29 8.10
N ALA A 171 -12.50 -6.72 6.96
CA ALA A 171 -12.41 -7.40 5.67
C ALA A 171 -11.36 -6.70 4.79
N GLN A 172 -10.79 -7.46 3.86
CA GLN A 172 -9.99 -6.94 2.76
C GLN A 172 -10.61 -7.45 1.45
N ILE A 173 -11.16 -6.54 0.66
CA ILE A 173 -11.93 -6.85 -0.56
C ILE A 173 -11.13 -6.37 -1.77
N VAL A 174 -10.36 -7.28 -2.35
CA VAL A 174 -9.44 -6.98 -3.44
C VAL A 174 -9.81 -7.76 -4.70
N SER A 175 -9.34 -7.28 -5.85
CA SER A 175 -9.44 -8.03 -7.09
C SER A 175 -8.55 -9.27 -7.05
N ASN A 176 -8.87 -10.30 -7.84
CA ASN A 176 -7.90 -11.35 -8.11
C ASN A 176 -6.85 -10.83 -9.10
N ASN A 177 -5.87 -10.09 -8.57
CA ASN A 177 -4.88 -9.37 -9.36
C ASN A 177 -4.03 -10.30 -10.24
N TYR A 178 -3.66 -11.49 -9.73
CA TYR A 178 -2.89 -12.46 -10.50
C TYR A 178 -3.68 -13.01 -11.70
N GLN A 179 -4.93 -13.40 -11.48
CA GLN A 179 -5.80 -13.88 -12.55
C GLN A 179 -6.05 -12.78 -13.60
N GLY A 180 -6.28 -11.54 -13.17
CA GLY A 180 -6.41 -10.42 -14.10
C GLY A 180 -5.14 -10.17 -14.91
N ALA A 181 -3.97 -10.26 -14.26
CA ALA A 181 -2.68 -10.02 -14.89
C ALA A 181 -2.32 -11.10 -15.92
N THR A 182 -2.54 -12.37 -15.59
CA THR A 182 -2.30 -13.49 -16.53
C THR A 182 -3.18 -13.38 -17.78
N ILE A 183 -4.48 -13.07 -17.63
CA ILE A 183 -5.38 -12.82 -18.78
C ILE A 183 -4.88 -11.65 -19.64
N LEU A 184 -4.42 -10.57 -19.01
CA LEU A 184 -3.88 -9.42 -19.75
C LEU A 184 -2.58 -9.78 -20.49
N ALA A 185 -1.71 -10.57 -19.87
CA ALA A 185 -0.46 -11.02 -20.46
C ALA A 185 -0.68 -11.95 -21.66
N GLU A 186 -1.63 -12.89 -21.56
CA GLU A 186 -2.05 -13.74 -22.69
C GLU A 186 -2.49 -12.89 -23.89
N TYR A 187 -3.33 -11.89 -23.62
CA TYR A 187 -3.77 -10.96 -24.66
C TYR A 187 -2.62 -10.11 -25.22
N PHE A 188 -1.67 -9.69 -24.37
CA PHE A 188 -0.48 -8.95 -24.81
C PHE A 188 0.40 -9.79 -25.75
N VAL A 189 0.66 -11.05 -25.39
CA VAL A 189 1.42 -12.00 -26.24
C VAL A 189 0.74 -12.19 -27.60
N GLU A 190 -0.58 -12.39 -27.62
CA GLU A 190 -1.36 -12.50 -28.87
C GLU A 190 -1.19 -11.25 -29.75
N MET A 191 -1.31 -10.07 -29.14
CA MET A 191 -1.19 -8.79 -29.84
C MET A 191 0.23 -8.54 -30.37
N MET A 192 1.25 -9.04 -29.70
CA MET A 192 2.65 -8.96 -30.13
C MET A 192 2.99 -9.99 -31.22
N GLY A 193 2.13 -10.99 -31.45
CA GLY A 193 2.44 -12.09 -32.35
C GLY A 193 3.58 -12.97 -31.84
N GLU A 194 3.68 -13.12 -30.51
CA GLU A 194 4.66 -13.97 -29.82
C GLU A 194 6.15 -13.56 -30.02
N GLU A 195 6.44 -12.38 -30.57
CA GLU A 195 7.81 -11.91 -30.76
C GLU A 195 7.96 -10.39 -30.60
N GLY A 196 9.16 -9.95 -30.21
CA GLY A 196 9.53 -8.54 -30.20
C GLY A 196 10.06 -8.05 -28.86
N ASN A 197 10.39 -6.76 -28.82
CA ASN A 197 10.87 -6.10 -27.60
C ASN A 197 9.72 -5.42 -26.88
N PHE A 198 9.67 -5.52 -25.56
CA PHE A 198 8.69 -4.80 -24.74
C PHE A 198 9.33 -4.15 -23.52
N VAL A 199 8.58 -3.26 -22.89
CA VAL A 199 8.95 -2.62 -21.62
C VAL A 199 7.82 -2.86 -20.62
N GLU A 200 8.16 -3.00 -19.35
CA GLU A 200 7.19 -3.07 -18.27
C GLU A 200 7.22 -1.80 -17.43
N LEU A 201 6.05 -1.27 -17.11
CA LEU A 201 5.87 -0.21 -16.14
C LEU A 201 5.14 -0.79 -14.93
N THR A 202 5.81 -0.85 -13.79
CA THR A 202 5.25 -1.42 -12.55
C THR A 202 4.50 -0.39 -11.74
N GLY A 203 3.74 -0.87 -10.75
CA GLY A 203 3.14 -0.01 -9.73
C GLY A 203 4.10 0.30 -8.59
N ARG A 204 3.60 1.00 -7.56
CA ARG A 204 4.38 1.39 -6.38
C ARG A 204 4.83 0.15 -5.60
N ASP A 205 6.08 0.16 -5.12
CA ASP A 205 6.61 -0.93 -4.29
C ASP A 205 5.83 -1.17 -2.99
N THR A 206 5.20 -0.12 -2.47
CA THR A 206 4.40 -0.16 -1.23
C THR A 206 3.04 -0.84 -1.42
N ASP A 207 2.64 -1.14 -2.66
CA ASP A 207 1.38 -1.80 -3.00
C ASP A 207 1.68 -3.24 -3.47
N THR A 208 1.15 -4.23 -2.74
CA THR A 208 1.32 -5.65 -3.08
C THR A 208 0.77 -6.00 -4.46
N ASN A 209 -0.23 -5.26 -4.94
CA ASN A 209 -0.82 -5.47 -6.26
C ASN A 209 0.20 -5.27 -7.38
N ALA A 210 1.18 -4.37 -7.23
CA ALA A 210 2.21 -4.15 -8.24
C ALA A 210 3.03 -5.42 -8.49
N HIS A 211 3.48 -6.05 -7.41
CA HIS A 211 4.27 -7.28 -7.45
C HIS A 211 3.45 -8.47 -7.96
N ILE A 212 2.22 -8.62 -7.49
CA ILE A 212 1.32 -9.70 -7.91
C ILE A 212 1.02 -9.62 -9.41
N ARG A 213 0.78 -8.41 -9.94
CA ARG A 213 0.52 -8.20 -11.37
C ARG A 213 1.76 -8.49 -12.21
N SER A 214 2.91 -7.96 -11.82
CA SER A 214 4.18 -8.20 -12.51
C SER A 214 4.51 -9.70 -12.57
N GLN A 215 4.33 -10.42 -11.45
CA GLN A 215 4.48 -11.88 -11.44
C GLN A 215 3.53 -12.57 -12.42
N GLY A 216 2.25 -12.19 -12.43
CA GLY A 216 1.27 -12.74 -13.37
C GLY A 216 1.59 -12.43 -14.83
N TYR A 217 2.24 -11.30 -15.13
CA TYR A 217 2.73 -11.01 -16.47
C TYR A 217 3.88 -11.93 -16.86
N HIS A 218 4.88 -12.07 -15.99
CA HIS A 218 6.08 -12.86 -16.25
C HIS A 218 5.80 -14.36 -16.32
N ASP A 219 4.88 -14.89 -15.51
CA ASP A 219 4.45 -16.30 -15.57
C ASP A 219 3.85 -16.69 -16.93
N VAL A 220 3.42 -15.71 -17.74
CA VAL A 220 2.90 -15.92 -19.10
C VAL A 220 3.93 -15.53 -20.17
N ILE A 221 4.49 -14.32 -20.09
CA ILE A 221 5.34 -13.77 -21.14
C ILE A 221 6.68 -14.52 -21.24
N ASP A 222 7.24 -14.99 -20.12
CA ASP A 222 8.57 -15.61 -20.10
C ASP A 222 8.59 -17.01 -20.74
N GLU A 223 7.42 -17.60 -21.02
CA GLU A 223 7.27 -18.81 -21.83
C GLU A 223 7.60 -18.56 -23.33
N TYR A 224 7.71 -17.29 -23.74
CA TYR A 224 7.98 -16.85 -25.12
C TYR A 224 9.37 -16.19 -25.21
N PRO A 225 10.46 -16.94 -25.46
CA PRO A 225 11.82 -16.39 -25.45
C PRO A 225 12.11 -15.38 -26.56
N THR A 226 11.21 -15.27 -27.54
CA THR A 226 11.21 -14.26 -28.62
C THR A 226 10.62 -12.92 -28.18
N LEU A 227 9.92 -12.88 -27.05
CA LEU A 227 9.53 -11.65 -26.36
C LEU A 227 10.63 -11.27 -25.37
N VAL A 228 11.26 -10.12 -25.60
CA VAL A 228 12.41 -9.67 -24.81
C VAL A 228 12.05 -8.37 -24.10
N MET A 229 12.03 -8.43 -22.76
CA MET A 229 11.93 -7.22 -21.96
C MET A 229 13.23 -6.42 -22.07
N VAL A 230 13.14 -5.17 -22.55
CA VAL A 230 14.32 -4.29 -22.73
C VAL A 230 14.45 -3.23 -21.64
N ALA A 231 13.40 -3.00 -20.85
CA ALA A 231 13.43 -2.12 -19.68
C ALA A 231 12.25 -2.43 -18.74
N GLN A 232 12.46 -2.13 -17.45
CA GLN A 232 11.43 -2.12 -16.41
C GLN A 232 11.59 -0.81 -15.61
N GLN A 233 10.48 -0.11 -15.34
CA GLN A 233 10.47 1.14 -14.56
C GLN A 233 9.24 1.22 -13.66
N THR A 234 9.31 2.04 -12.62
CA THR A 234 8.24 2.33 -11.66
C THR A 234 7.90 3.81 -11.69
#